data_AF-A0A925HZP9-F1
#
_entry.id   AF-A0A925HZP9-F1
#
_cell.length_a   1.000
_cell.length_b   1.000
_cell.length_c   1.000
_cell.angle_alpha   90.00
_cell.angle_beta   90.00
_cell.angle_gamma   90.00
#
_symmetry.space_group_name_H-M   'P 1'
#
loop_
_entity.id
_entity.type
_entity.pdbx_description
1 polymer ?
#
loop_
_entity_poly.entity_id
_entity_poly.type
_entity_poly.pdbx_seq_one_letter_code
_entity_poly.pdbx_strand_id
1 'polypeptide(L)'
;MIRVLAICLFRRGDEILVTEGLDTISNQRYARPLGGGIELGETSEQTIVRELREELGAEVRDLKLLGVLENLFELEGRQQHEVVFVYDGQFVDRSLYEQAEIPLLDGGWRTGAIWRPFAWFDEHCPLVPVGIEKLVG
;
A
#
# COMPACT_ATOMS: atom_id res chain seq x y z
N MET A 1 2.81 -20.37 3.43
CA MET A 1 4.04 -19.59 3.67
C MET A 1 3.61 -18.24 4.19
N ILE A 2 4.19 -17.76 5.28
CA ILE A 2 3.88 -16.42 5.81
C ILE A 2 4.76 -15.42 5.06
N ARG A 3 4.16 -14.35 4.53
CA ARG A 3 4.89 -13.25 3.89
C ARG A 3 5.02 -12.10 4.87
N VAL A 4 6.14 -11.39 4.81
CA VAL A 4 6.33 -10.15 5.58
C VAL A 4 6.40 -8.99 4.59
N LEU A 5 5.59 -7.97 4.82
CA LEU A 5 5.44 -6.83 3.92
C LEU A 5 5.66 -5.52 4.68
N ALA A 6 6.03 -4.49 3.95
CA ALA A 6 6.00 -3.11 4.42
C ALA A 6 5.18 -2.26 3.45
N ILE A 7 4.27 -1.47 3.99
CA ILE A 7 3.48 -0.50 3.21
C ILE A 7 3.57 0.91 3.83
N CYS A 8 3.38 1.93 3.01
CA CYS A 8 3.40 3.33 3.44
C CYS A 8 2.10 4.06 3.07
N LEU A 9 1.48 4.69 4.06
CA LEU A 9 0.30 5.52 3.92
C LEU A 9 0.71 6.96 3.60
N PHE A 10 0.73 7.31 2.33
CA PHE A 10 0.83 8.72 1.93
C PHE A 10 -0.52 9.38 2.04
N ARG A 11 -0.57 10.55 2.67
CA ARG A 11 -1.81 11.28 2.98
C ARG A 11 -1.84 12.65 2.32
N ARG A 12 -3.00 13.02 1.78
CA ARG A 12 -3.32 14.36 1.26
C ARG A 12 -4.72 14.75 1.69
N GLY A 13 -4.83 15.63 2.69
CA GLY A 13 -6.13 15.93 3.29
C GLY A 13 -6.72 14.67 3.94
N ASP A 14 -7.93 14.30 3.54
CA ASP A 14 -8.63 13.07 3.95
C ASP A 14 -8.38 11.87 3.02
N GLU A 15 -7.55 12.06 1.99
CA GLU A 15 -7.21 11.02 1.01
C GLU A 15 -5.92 10.28 1.35
N ILE A 16 -5.88 9.01 0.97
CA ILE A 16 -4.70 8.17 0.95
C ILE A 16 -4.36 7.72 -0.47
N LEU A 17 -3.08 7.58 -0.76
CA LEU A 17 -2.62 7.03 -2.03
C LEU A 17 -2.66 5.49 -1.96
N VAL A 18 -3.38 4.88 -2.91
CA VAL A 18 -3.54 3.42 -2.99
C VAL A 18 -3.42 2.93 -4.42
N THR A 19 -3.06 1.67 -4.58
CA THR A 19 -3.29 0.91 -5.81
C THR A 19 -4.53 0.05 -5.65
N GLU A 20 -5.22 -0.22 -6.76
CA GLU A 20 -6.38 -1.09 -6.79
C GLU A 20 -5.98 -2.47 -7.37
N GLY A 21 -6.62 -3.53 -6.87
CA GLY A 21 -6.45 -4.90 -7.35
C GLY A 21 -7.80 -5.60 -7.49
N LEU A 22 -7.78 -6.75 -8.16
CA LEU A 22 -8.95 -7.59 -8.40
C LEU A 22 -8.58 -9.04 -8.11
N ASP A 23 -9.32 -9.69 -7.22
CA ASP A 23 -9.33 -11.15 -7.15
C ASP A 23 -10.13 -11.67 -8.34
N THR A 24 -9.45 -12.36 -9.26
CA THR A 24 -10.05 -12.82 -10.52
C THR A 24 -11.02 -13.99 -10.34
N ILE A 25 -10.97 -14.68 -9.20
CA ILE A 25 -11.86 -15.82 -8.89
C ILE A 25 -13.13 -15.34 -8.20
N SER A 26 -13.00 -14.54 -7.14
CA SER A 26 -14.16 -14.00 -6.42
C SER A 26 -14.78 -12.79 -7.10
N ASN A 27 -14.07 -12.19 -8.07
CA ASN A 27 -14.40 -10.93 -8.73
C ASN A 27 -14.52 -9.75 -7.73
N GLN A 28 -13.82 -9.84 -6.60
CA GLN A 28 -13.78 -8.80 -5.57
C GLN A 28 -12.62 -7.83 -5.82
N ARG A 29 -12.89 -6.53 -5.78
CA ARG A 29 -11.86 -5.49 -5.83
C ARG A 29 -11.27 -5.26 -4.45
N TYR A 30 -10.06 -4.73 -4.38
CA TYR A 30 -9.45 -4.29 -3.14
C TYR A 30 -8.51 -3.12 -3.41
N ALA A 31 -8.23 -2.33 -2.38
CA ALA A 31 -7.25 -1.25 -2.45
C ALA A 31 -6.15 -1.45 -1.41
N ARG A 32 -4.90 -1.14 -1.78
CA ARG A 32 -3.74 -1.28 -0.90
C ARG A 32 -2.82 -0.06 -1.02
N PRO A 33 -2.29 0.47 0.10
CA PRO A 33 -1.20 1.44 0.07
C PRO A 33 0.06 0.89 -0.61
N LEU A 34 0.98 1.78 -0.97
CA LEU A 34 2.17 1.44 -1.75
C LEU A 34 3.21 0.73 -0.89
N GLY A 35 4.06 -0.07 -1.52
CA GLY A 35 5.04 -0.94 -0.87
C GLY A 35 4.85 -2.41 -1.23
N GLY A 36 5.65 -3.27 -0.62
CA GLY A 36 5.81 -4.63 -1.12
C GLY A 36 6.38 -5.60 -0.11
N GLY A 37 6.97 -6.67 -0.63
CA GLY A 37 7.57 -7.74 0.15
C GLY A 37 8.91 -7.32 0.72
N ILE A 38 9.16 -7.63 1.99
CA ILE A 38 10.48 -7.44 2.58
C ILE A 38 11.40 -8.53 2.04
N GLU A 39 12.52 -8.12 1.43
CA GLU A 39 13.53 -9.03 0.91
C GLU A 39 14.55 -9.43 1.99
N LEU A 40 15.25 -10.53 1.75
CA LEU A 40 16.27 -11.02 2.68
C LEU A 40 17.41 -10.01 2.78
N GLY A 41 17.67 -9.55 4.00
CA GLY A 41 18.74 -8.59 4.29
C GLY A 41 18.28 -7.13 4.31
N GLU A 42 16.98 -6.87 4.10
CA GLU A 42 16.38 -5.54 4.23
C GLU A 42 15.56 -5.39 5.53
N THR A 43 15.53 -4.18 6.06
CA THR A 43 14.53 -3.76 7.06
C THR A 43 13.22 -3.36 6.36
N SER A 44 12.11 -3.34 7.10
CA SER A 44 10.82 -2.86 6.57
C SER A 44 10.89 -1.42 6.04
N GLU A 45 11.69 -0.56 6.66
CA GLU A 45 11.89 0.82 6.19
C GLU A 45 12.68 0.86 4.87
N GLN A 46 13.73 0.04 4.75
CA GLN A 46 14.49 -0.08 3.49
C GLN A 46 13.62 -0.59 2.35
N THR A 47 12.73 -1.55 2.64
CA THR A 47 11.74 -2.04 1.67
C THR A 47 10.83 -0.91 1.18
N ILE A 48 10.31 -0.03 2.06
CA ILE A 48 9.54 1.15 1.60
C ILE A 48 10.37 2.01 0.65
N VAL A 49 11.61 2.34 1.01
CA VAL A 49 12.46 3.19 0.17
C VAL A 49 12.73 2.55 -1.19
N ARG A 50 13.01 1.23 -1.25
CA ARG A 50 13.23 0.50 -2.49
C ARG A 50 11.96 0.46 -3.35
N GLU A 51 10.86 -0.02 -2.80
CA GLU A 51 9.59 -0.19 -3.51
C GLU A 51 9.10 1.13 -4.08
N LEU A 52 9.11 2.22 -3.31
CA LEU A 52 8.63 3.51 -3.80
C LEU A 52 9.53 4.11 -4.90
N ARG A 53 10.82 3.77 -4.88
CA ARG A 53 11.73 4.13 -5.97
C ARG A 53 11.48 3.29 -7.22
N GLU A 54 11.18 2.00 -7.07
CA GLU A 54 10.91 1.08 -8.19
C GLU A 54 9.53 1.34 -8.80
N GLU A 55 8.50 1.46 -7.97
CA GLU A 55 7.10 1.64 -8.37
C GLU A 55 6.82 3.05 -8.89
N LEU A 56 7.36 4.11 -8.25
CA LEU A 56 6.99 5.51 -8.57
C LEU A 56 8.18 6.39 -8.99
N GLY A 57 9.42 5.89 -8.89
CA GLY A 57 10.60 6.75 -9.06
C GLY A 57 10.71 7.81 -7.97
N ALA A 58 10.05 7.62 -6.83
CA ALA A 58 9.86 8.63 -5.81
C ALA A 58 10.83 8.46 -4.63
N GLU A 59 11.34 9.58 -4.11
CA GLU A 59 12.03 9.62 -2.82
C GLU A 59 11.06 9.91 -1.68
N VAL A 60 11.28 9.25 -0.55
CA VAL A 60 10.44 9.35 0.64
C VAL A 60 11.25 9.80 1.85
N ARG A 61 10.59 10.50 2.76
CA ARG A 61 11.17 10.99 4.02
C ARG A 61 10.18 10.90 5.16
N ASP A 62 10.69 11.14 6.37
CA ASP A 62 9.92 11.17 7.61
C ASP A 62 9.10 9.89 7.84
N LEU A 63 9.69 8.74 7.46
CA LEU A 63 9.06 7.44 7.65
C LEU A 63 8.87 7.16 9.13
N LYS A 64 7.64 6.83 9.51
CA LYS A 64 7.27 6.51 10.89
C LYS A 64 6.43 5.26 10.92
N LEU A 65 6.90 4.24 11.65
CA LEU A 65 6.10 3.04 11.90
C LEU A 65 4.86 3.42 12.72
N LEU A 66 3.67 3.15 12.17
CA LEU A 66 2.40 3.32 12.85
C LEU A 66 2.02 2.06 13.62
N GLY A 67 2.32 0.89 13.06
CA GLY A 67 2.02 -0.38 13.70
C GLY A 67 2.31 -1.58 12.79
N VAL A 68 2.00 -2.76 13.31
CA VAL A 68 2.13 -4.04 12.58
C VAL A 68 0.77 -4.72 12.62
N LEU A 69 0.30 -5.16 11.45
CA LEU A 69 -0.97 -5.86 11.29
C LEU A 69 -0.71 -7.29 10.82
N GLU A 70 -1.44 -8.23 11.38
CA GLU A 70 -1.52 -9.60 10.87
C GLU A 70 -2.74 -9.72 9.98
N ASN A 71 -2.56 -10.18 8.74
CA ASN A 71 -3.60 -10.21 7.72
C ASN A 71 -3.73 -11.62 7.14
N LEU A 72 -4.86 -12.27 7.39
CA LEU A 72 -5.20 -13.59 6.89
C LEU A 72 -6.41 -13.46 5.97
N PHE A 73 -6.26 -13.92 4.73
CA PHE A 73 -7.29 -13.78 3.70
C PHE A 73 -7.14 -14.86 2.63
N GLU A 74 -8.14 -15.00 1.77
CA GLU A 74 -8.04 -15.81 0.57
C GLU A 74 -7.87 -14.88 -0.63
N LEU A 75 -6.97 -15.22 -1.55
CA LEU A 75 -6.79 -14.53 -2.82
C LEU A 75 -6.57 -15.57 -3.90
N GLU A 76 -7.38 -15.50 -4.97
CA GLU A 76 -7.34 -16.45 -6.09
C GLU A 76 -7.40 -17.91 -5.62
N GLY A 77 -8.28 -18.19 -4.66
CA GLY A 77 -8.52 -19.54 -4.13
C GLY A 77 -7.37 -20.08 -3.26
N ARG A 78 -6.43 -19.23 -2.85
CA ARG A 78 -5.28 -19.61 -2.01
C ARG A 78 -5.28 -18.80 -0.72
N GLN A 79 -5.13 -19.51 0.40
CA GLN A 79 -4.90 -18.87 1.69
C GLN A 79 -3.59 -18.08 1.69
N GLN A 80 -3.70 -16.81 2.05
CA GLN A 80 -2.61 -15.88 2.25
C GLN A 80 -2.48 -15.56 3.73
N HIS A 81 -1.24 -15.38 4.17
CA HIS A 81 -0.92 -14.96 5.53
C HIS A 81 0.22 -13.95 5.45
N GLU A 82 -0.09 -12.72 5.83
CA GLU A 82 0.82 -11.59 5.77
C GLU A 82 1.02 -10.98 7.15
N VAL A 83 2.27 -10.62 7.47
CA VAL A 83 2.60 -9.70 8.57
C VAL A 83 3.03 -8.39 7.93
N VAL A 84 2.27 -7.32 8.17
CA VAL A 84 2.39 -6.06 7.43
C VAL A 84 2.82 -4.95 8.37
N PHE A 85 4.01 -4.41 8.13
CA PHE A 85 4.48 -3.18 8.76
C PHE A 85 3.84 -1.98 8.05
N VAL A 86 3.13 -1.13 8.80
CA VAL A 86 2.43 0.02 8.26
C VAL A 86 3.15 1.29 8.68
N TYR A 87 3.62 2.04 7.69
CA TYR A 87 4.31 3.31 7.88
C TYR A 87 3.43 4.50 7.48
N ASP A 88 3.67 5.64 8.12
CA ASP A 88 3.36 6.96 7.58
C ASP A 88 4.63 7.52 6.93
N GLY A 89 4.47 8.44 5.98
CA GLY A 89 5.61 8.99 5.26
C GLY A 89 5.24 10.15 4.35
N GLN A 90 6.26 10.83 3.84
CA GLN A 90 6.07 11.94 2.91
C GLN A 90 6.92 11.78 1.66
N PHE A 91 6.35 12.06 0.49
CA PHE A 91 7.15 12.26 -0.72
C PHE A 91 8.00 13.51 -0.58
N VAL A 92 9.26 13.41 -1.01
CA VAL A 92 10.16 14.55 -1.14
C VAL A 92 9.65 15.48 -2.25
N ASP A 93 9.28 14.92 -3.40
CA ASP A 93 8.64 15.66 -4.49
C ASP A 93 7.18 15.98 -4.12
N ARG A 94 6.89 17.26 -3.91
CA ARG A 94 5.56 17.72 -3.54
C ARG A 94 4.56 17.69 -4.70
N SER A 95 5.03 17.69 -5.95
CA SER A 95 4.15 17.66 -7.12
C SER A 95 3.32 16.37 -7.22
N LEU A 96 3.81 15.27 -6.63
CA LEU A 96 3.08 13.99 -6.55
C LEU A 96 1.75 14.13 -5.78
N TYR A 97 1.68 15.06 -4.83
CA TYR A 97 0.45 15.38 -4.11
C TYR A 97 -0.50 16.28 -4.90
N GLU A 98 -0.17 16.73 -6.10
CA GLU A 98 -1.08 17.53 -6.94
C GLU A 98 -1.68 16.68 -8.08
N GLN A 99 -1.12 15.49 -8.31
CA GLN A 99 -1.59 14.57 -9.34
C GLN A 99 -2.88 13.87 -8.89
N ALA A 100 -3.76 13.61 -9.85
CA ALA A 100 -4.96 12.79 -9.61
C ALA A 100 -4.62 11.29 -9.50
N GLU A 101 -3.65 10.86 -10.32
CA GLU A 101 -3.12 9.50 -10.38
C GLU A 101 -1.61 9.60 -10.64
N ILE A 102 -0.84 8.74 -9.98
CA ILE A 102 0.61 8.63 -10.17
C ILE A 102 0.87 7.30 -10.92
N PRO A 103 1.41 7.33 -12.15
CA PRO A 103 1.69 6.12 -12.91
C PRO A 103 2.71 5.23 -12.20
N LEU A 104 2.51 3.91 -12.28
CA LEU A 104 3.48 2.92 -11.81
C LEU A 104 4.52 2.63 -12.90
N LEU A 105 5.79 2.50 -12.52
CA LEU A 105 6.93 2.29 -13.42
C LEU A 105 7.33 0.81 -13.55
N ASP A 106 6.89 -0.05 -12.62
CA ASP A 106 7.31 -1.45 -12.51
C ASP A 106 6.70 -2.39 -13.56
N GLY A 107 5.83 -1.87 -14.44
CA GLY A 107 5.19 -2.63 -15.50
C GLY A 107 4.24 -3.73 -15.00
N GLY A 108 3.80 -3.64 -13.74
CA GLY A 108 2.86 -4.58 -13.15
C GLY A 108 1.45 -4.49 -13.77
N TRP A 109 0.54 -5.33 -13.26
CA TRP A 109 -0.86 -5.36 -13.69
C TRP A 109 -1.65 -4.08 -13.35
N ARG A 110 -1.06 -3.22 -12.51
CA ARG A 110 -1.64 -1.98 -12.01
C ARG A 110 -1.11 -0.82 -12.86
N THR A 111 -2.00 0.08 -13.27
CA THR A 111 -1.63 1.18 -14.16
C THR A 111 -1.18 2.44 -13.40
N GLY A 112 -1.60 2.59 -12.14
CA GLY A 112 -1.29 3.76 -11.34
C GLY A 112 -1.76 3.65 -9.90
N ALA A 113 -1.26 4.57 -9.08
CA ALA A 113 -1.69 4.82 -7.72
C ALA A 113 -2.62 6.03 -7.69
N ILE A 114 -3.75 5.90 -7.00
CA ILE A 114 -4.85 6.87 -7.00
C ILE A 114 -5.10 7.36 -5.58
N TRP A 115 -5.35 8.66 -5.44
CA TRP A 115 -5.78 9.24 -4.18
C TRP A 115 -7.26 8.92 -3.93
N ARG A 116 -7.56 8.33 -2.77
CA ARG A 116 -8.92 7.95 -2.36
C ARG A 116 -9.21 8.43 -0.95
N PRO A 117 -10.36 9.07 -0.68
CA PRO A 117 -10.77 9.38 0.69
C PRO A 117 -11.08 8.08 1.43
N PHE A 118 -10.86 8.05 2.75
CA PHE A 118 -11.20 6.87 3.57
C PHE A 118 -12.65 6.41 3.39
N ALA A 119 -13.57 7.34 3.15
CA ALA A 119 -14.99 7.05 2.94
C ALA A 119 -15.30 6.33 1.60
N TRP A 120 -14.33 6.22 0.68
CA TRP A 120 -14.50 5.50 -0.59
C TRP A 120 -14.43 3.98 -0.43
N PHE A 121 -13.73 3.49 0.60
CA PHE A 121 -13.56 2.06 0.84
C PHE A 121 -14.77 1.46 1.53
N ASP A 122 -15.22 0.31 1.04
CA ASP A 122 -16.38 -0.42 1.56
C ASP A 122 -16.16 -1.95 1.46
N GLU A 123 -17.22 -2.74 1.66
CA GLU A 123 -17.15 -4.20 1.55
C GLU A 123 -16.89 -4.71 0.11
N HIS A 124 -17.20 -3.91 -0.91
CA HIS A 124 -17.00 -4.27 -2.32
C HIS A 124 -15.58 -3.95 -2.80
N CYS A 125 -14.94 -2.94 -2.19
CA CYS A 125 -13.56 -2.58 -2.43
C CYS A 125 -12.85 -2.20 -1.12
N PRO A 126 -12.55 -3.19 -0.25
CA PRO A 126 -11.95 -2.93 1.05
C PRO A 126 -10.53 -2.39 0.93
N LEU A 127 -10.17 -1.52 1.87
CA LEU A 127 -8.79 -1.15 2.14
C LEU A 127 -8.10 -2.30 2.89
N VAL A 128 -6.99 -2.80 2.34
CA VAL A 128 -6.23 -3.92 2.91
C VAL A 128 -4.79 -3.52 3.26
N PRO A 129 -4.19 -4.12 4.32
CA PRO A 129 -4.82 -5.01 5.31
C PRO A 129 -5.92 -4.32 6.14
N VAL A 130 -6.93 -5.10 6.53
CA VAL A 130 -8.03 -4.64 7.39
C VAL A 130 -7.46 -4.16 8.73
N GLY A 131 -7.92 -3.02 9.23
CA GLY A 131 -7.45 -2.44 10.49
C GLY A 131 -6.43 -1.31 10.31
N ILE A 132 -6.03 -0.97 9.08
CA ILE A 132 -5.22 0.22 8.78
C ILE A 132 -5.82 1.46 9.43
N GLU A 133 -7.15 1.63 9.34
CA GLU A 133 -7.88 2.78 9.84
C GLU A 133 -7.72 3.00 11.35
N LYS A 134 -7.34 1.95 12.10
CA LYS A 134 -7.10 2.04 13.55
C LYS A 134 -5.70 2.56 13.89
N LEU A 135 -4.79 2.57 12.91
CA LEU A 135 -3.40 3.04 13.06
C LEU A 135 -3.25 4.54 12.73
N VAL A 136 -4.18 5.07 11.93
CA VAL A 136 -4.30 6.49 11.60
C VAL A 136 -5.37 7.11 12.49
N GLY A 137 -4.94 7.58 13.66
CA GLY A 137 -5.81 8.27 14.64
C GLY A 137 -6.38 9.58 14.14
#